data_AF-A0A397RXU8-F1
#
_entry.id   AF-A0A397RXU8-F1
#
_cell.length_a   1.000
_cell.length_b   1.000
_cell.length_c   1.000
_cell.angle_alpha   90.00
_cell.angle_beta   90.00
_cell.angle_gamma   90.00
#
_symmetry.space_group_name_H-M   'P 1'
#
loop_
_entity.id
_entity.type
_entity.pdbx_description
1 polymer ?
#
loop_
_entity_poly.entity_id
_entity_poly.type
_entity_poly.pdbx_seq_one_letter_code
_entity_poly.pdbx_strand_id
1 'polypeptide(L)'
;MKYVVRIKAVSECMRIRRAALCYVRAENHTYDIHKEAHPLKKFISITIKDSMIIVDGKMEALKIGEEVFFYKKNLVDTGLKMEEEILVLGAMLIPLDIEMKDHYIDLIEKGETFDQWNGEIEYLLGMMYELDLKDDSLANEWYIKAKDKKFNFSLLNMDKVC
;
A
#
# COMPACT_ATOMS: atom_id res chain seq x y z
N MET A 1 17.43 11.04 3.68
CA MET A 1 16.03 11.08 3.19
C MET A 1 15.42 9.72 3.44
N LYS A 2 14.32 9.67 4.19
CA LYS A 2 13.64 8.40 4.48
C LYS A 2 12.68 8.06 3.35
N TYR A 3 12.44 6.77 3.14
CA TYR A 3 11.52 6.30 2.12
C TYR A 3 10.62 5.19 2.62
N VAL A 4 9.43 5.15 2.03
CA VAL A 4 8.50 4.05 2.15
C VAL A 4 8.20 3.50 0.76
N VAL A 5 8.05 2.18 0.67
CA VAL A 5 7.55 1.54 -0.53
C VAL A 5 6.03 1.55 -0.45
N ARG A 6 5.40 2.22 -1.41
CA ARG A 6 3.97 2.11 -1.65
C ARG A 6 3.73 0.93 -2.58
N ILE A 7 2.88 -0.01 -2.16
CA ILE A 7 2.46 -1.17 -2.95
C ILE A 7 0.96 -1.06 -3.19
N LYS A 8 0.55 -0.95 -4.44
CA LYS A 8 -0.85 -1.02 -4.87
C LYS A 8 -1.07 -2.32 -5.63
N ALA A 9 -2.02 -3.12 -5.22
CA ALA A 9 -2.45 -4.30 -5.96
C ALA A 9 -3.89 -4.13 -6.41
N VAL A 10 -4.20 -4.54 -7.62
CA VAL A 10 -5.56 -4.60 -8.16
C VAL A 10 -5.75 -5.97 -8.79
N SER A 11 -6.74 -6.71 -8.32
CA SER A 11 -7.22 -7.96 -8.93
C SER A 11 -8.56 -7.69 -9.60
N GLU A 12 -8.75 -8.24 -10.79
CA GLU A 12 -10.03 -8.26 -11.47
C GLU A 12 -10.36 -9.69 -11.91
N CYS A 13 -11.54 -10.17 -11.51
CA CYS A 13 -12.10 -11.45 -11.91
C CYS A 13 -13.61 -11.28 -12.07
N MET A 14 -14.19 -11.70 -13.20
CA MET A 14 -15.65 -11.66 -13.42
C MET A 14 -16.27 -10.26 -13.18
N ARG A 15 -15.57 -9.19 -13.55
CA ARG A 15 -15.94 -7.77 -13.28
C ARG A 15 -15.99 -7.38 -11.80
N ILE A 16 -15.59 -8.27 -10.90
CA ILE A 16 -15.34 -7.95 -9.49
C ILE A 16 -13.92 -7.43 -9.40
N ARG A 17 -13.77 -6.17 -9.01
CA ARG A 17 -12.47 -5.54 -8.78
C ARG A 17 -12.16 -5.49 -7.29
N ARG A 18 -10.99 -5.97 -6.92
CA ARG A 18 -10.42 -5.91 -5.56
C ARG A 18 -9.14 -5.10 -5.63
N ALA A 19 -8.92 -4.19 -4.69
CA ALA A 19 -7.70 -3.40 -4.61
C ALA A 19 -7.11 -3.41 -3.19
N ALA A 20 -5.79 -3.50 -3.06
CA ALA A 20 -5.10 -3.33 -1.79
C ALA A 20 -4.03 -2.26 -1.95
N LEU A 21 -3.82 -1.49 -0.90
CA LEU A 21 -2.74 -0.50 -0.81
C LEU A 21 -2.00 -0.74 0.50
N CYS A 22 -0.68 -0.80 0.45
CA CYS A 22 0.18 -1.02 1.60
C CYS A 22 1.40 -0.10 1.53
N TYR A 23 1.90 0.31 2.69
CA TYR A 23 3.16 1.03 2.84
C TYR A 23 4.11 0.19 3.66
N VAL A 24 5.32 0.05 3.14
CA VAL A 24 6.36 -0.76 3.75
C VAL A 24 7.57 0.12 3.98
N ARG A 25 8.16 0.04 5.18
CA ARG A 25 9.43 0.72 5.47
C ARG A 25 10.54 0.09 4.64
N ALA A 26 11.18 0.88 3.79
CA ALA A 26 12.27 0.41 2.93
C ALA A 26 13.59 0.22 3.70
N GLU A 27 13.71 0.81 4.89
CA GLU A 27 14.95 0.90 5.64
C GLU A 27 15.19 -0.36 6.48
N ASN A 28 16.20 -1.15 6.10
CA ASN A 28 16.77 -2.27 6.86
C ASN A 28 15.80 -3.39 7.26
N HIS A 29 14.60 -3.43 6.68
CA HIS A 29 13.59 -4.42 6.99
C HIS A 29 13.23 -5.23 5.75
N THR A 30 13.18 -6.56 5.90
CA THR A 30 12.64 -7.44 4.87
C THR A 30 11.14 -7.58 5.11
N TYR A 31 10.33 -6.97 4.25
CA TYR A 31 8.88 -7.20 4.27
C TYR A 31 8.54 -8.41 3.41
N ASP A 32 7.86 -9.39 3.98
CA ASP A 32 7.41 -10.60 3.31
C ASP A 32 5.91 -10.79 3.51
N ILE A 33 5.16 -10.66 2.42
CA ILE A 33 3.70 -10.72 2.46
C ILE A 33 3.14 -12.06 2.94
N HIS A 34 3.92 -13.15 2.87
CA HIS A 34 3.49 -14.44 3.40
C HIS A 34 3.58 -14.52 4.93
N LYS A 35 4.45 -13.70 5.54
CA LYS A 35 4.62 -13.62 6.99
C LYS A 35 3.64 -12.63 7.62
N GLU A 36 3.30 -11.59 6.89
CA GLU A 36 2.25 -10.65 7.23
C GLU A 36 0.88 -11.28 6.92
N ALA A 37 -0.14 -11.12 7.76
CA ALA A 37 -1.47 -11.68 7.52
C ALA A 37 -2.24 -10.97 6.38
N HIS A 38 -1.58 -10.72 5.25
CA HIS A 38 -2.09 -9.91 4.14
C HIS A 38 -3.00 -10.71 3.20
N PRO A 39 -4.09 -10.14 2.62
CA PRO A 39 -5.04 -10.89 1.81
C PRO A 39 -4.44 -11.40 0.51
N LEU A 40 -3.44 -10.68 -0.01
CA LEU A 40 -2.74 -11.04 -1.24
C LEU A 40 -1.78 -12.22 -1.09
N LYS A 41 -1.47 -12.67 0.13
CA LYS A 41 -0.47 -13.74 0.36
C LYS A 41 -0.80 -15.08 -0.31
N LYS A 42 -2.07 -15.29 -0.67
CA LYS A 42 -2.52 -16.49 -1.40
C LYS A 42 -2.26 -16.39 -2.91
N PHE A 43 -2.01 -15.19 -3.42
CA PHE A 43 -1.98 -14.89 -4.86
C PHE A 43 -0.58 -14.53 -5.34
N ILE A 44 0.24 -13.89 -4.50
CA ILE A 44 1.52 -13.33 -4.90
C ILE A 44 2.51 -13.37 -3.74
N SER A 45 3.76 -13.71 -4.07
CA SER A 45 4.89 -13.55 -3.16
C SER A 45 5.52 -12.20 -3.38
N ILE A 46 5.68 -11.41 -2.32
CA ILE A 46 6.33 -10.11 -2.36
C ILE A 46 7.37 -10.08 -1.26
N THR A 47 8.61 -9.79 -1.63
CA THR A 47 9.69 -9.44 -0.71
C THR A 47 10.23 -8.07 -1.06
N ILE A 48 10.40 -7.20 -0.06
CA ILE A 48 11.08 -5.91 -0.22
C ILE A 48 12.36 -5.92 0.61
N LYS A 49 13.47 -5.49 -0.01
CA LYS A 49 14.76 -5.35 0.66
C LYS A 49 15.60 -4.30 -0.05
N ASP A 50 16.21 -3.37 0.68
CA ASP A 50 17.20 -2.41 0.16
C ASP A 50 16.73 -1.67 -1.12
N SER A 51 15.50 -1.14 -1.11
CA SER A 51 14.85 -0.50 -2.28
C SER A 51 14.64 -1.40 -3.51
N MET A 52 14.78 -2.72 -3.34
CA MET A 52 14.40 -3.72 -4.33
C MET A 52 13.06 -4.33 -3.96
N ILE A 53 12.28 -4.68 -4.97
CA ILE A 53 11.09 -5.50 -4.82
C ILE A 53 11.28 -6.81 -5.59
N ILE A 54 10.93 -7.92 -4.96
CA ILE A 54 10.93 -9.25 -5.55
C ILE A 54 9.51 -9.75 -5.54
N VAL A 55 8.97 -10.02 -6.72
CA VAL A 55 7.60 -10.48 -6.92
C VAL A 55 7.63 -11.81 -7.66
N ASP A 56 7.20 -12.89 -7.01
CA ASP A 56 7.27 -14.26 -7.55
C ASP A 56 8.65 -14.61 -8.17
N GLY A 57 9.72 -14.16 -7.51
CA GLY A 57 11.11 -14.37 -7.94
C GLY A 57 11.62 -13.37 -9.00
N LYS A 58 10.75 -12.53 -9.58
CA LYS A 58 11.17 -11.43 -10.46
C LYS A 58 11.59 -10.24 -9.61
N MET A 59 12.82 -9.78 -9.79
CA MET A 59 13.40 -8.66 -9.03
C MET A 59 13.42 -7.38 -9.87
N GLU A 60 13.05 -6.26 -9.28
CA GLU A 60 13.16 -4.93 -9.87
C GLU A 60 13.66 -3.92 -8.83
N ALA A 61 14.43 -2.93 -9.30
CA ALA A 61 14.83 -1.79 -8.49
C ALA A 61 13.70 -0.76 -8.42
N LEU A 62 13.34 -0.33 -7.22
CA LEU A 62 12.38 0.75 -7.03
C LEU A 62 13.08 2.09 -7.17
N LYS A 63 12.36 3.08 -7.68
CA LYS A 63 12.81 4.46 -7.80
C LYS A 63 11.76 5.41 -7.22
N ILE A 64 12.23 6.59 -6.86
CA ILE A 64 11.39 7.65 -6.31
C ILE A 64 10.42 8.12 -7.38
N GLY A 65 9.12 8.07 -7.09
CA GLY A 65 8.07 8.58 -7.98
C GLY A 65 7.85 7.80 -9.29
N GLU A 66 8.56 6.69 -9.51
CA GLU A 66 8.35 5.81 -10.67
C GLU A 66 7.69 4.49 -10.21
N GLU A 67 6.49 4.20 -10.71
CA GLU A 67 5.83 2.92 -10.46
C GLU A 67 6.43 1.81 -11.34
N VAL A 68 6.83 0.72 -10.69
CA VAL A 68 7.19 -0.55 -11.33
C VAL A 68 5.97 -1.47 -11.28
N PHE A 69 5.62 -2.06 -12.42
CA PHE A 69 4.45 -2.92 -12.54
C PHE A 69 4.80 -4.41 -12.68
N PHE A 70 4.02 -5.23 -12.00
CA PHE A 70 4.03 -6.68 -12.11
C PHE A 70 2.64 -7.17 -12.49
N TYR A 71 2.60 -8.11 -13.42
CA TYR A 71 1.37 -8.66 -13.95
C TYR A 71 1.37 -10.17 -13.72
N LYS A 72 0.27 -10.67 -13.14
CA LYS A 72 0.05 -12.09 -12.95
C LYS A 72 -1.34 -12.46 -13.42
N LYS A 73 -1.40 -13.55 -14.18
CA LYS A 73 -2.64 -14.16 -14.62
C LYS A 73 -2.83 -15.46 -13.84
N ASN A 74 -3.95 -15.57 -13.13
CA ASN A 74 -4.33 -16.75 -12.40
C ASN A 74 -5.59 -17.37 -13.03
N LEU A 75 -5.78 -18.67 -12.81
CA LEU A 75 -7.06 -19.33 -12.99
C LEU A 75 -7.67 -19.55 -11.61
N VAL A 76 -8.84 -18.99 -11.37
CA VAL A 76 -9.57 -19.12 -10.12
C VAL A 76 -10.86 -19.90 -10.34
N ASP A 77 -11.10 -20.89 -9.49
CA ASP A 77 -12.36 -21.61 -9.48
C ASP A 77 -13.44 -20.76 -8.80
N THR A 78 -14.52 -20.48 -9.52
CA THR A 78 -15.68 -19.74 -9.01
C THR A 78 -16.74 -20.65 -8.37
N GLY A 79 -16.54 -21.96 -8.38
CA GLY A 79 -17.53 -22.98 -8.03
C GLY A 79 -18.52 -23.30 -9.16
N LEU A 80 -18.53 -22.48 -10.22
CA LEU A 80 -19.32 -22.71 -11.45
C LEU A 80 -18.44 -23.07 -12.65
N LYS A 81 -17.28 -22.41 -12.74
CA LYS A 81 -16.26 -22.61 -13.77
C LYS A 81 -14.94 -22.00 -13.35
N MET A 82 -13.89 -22.41 -14.06
CA MET A 82 -12.59 -21.74 -14.00
C MET A 82 -12.67 -20.40 -14.71
N GLU A 83 -12.21 -19.34 -14.04
CA GLU A 83 -12.18 -17.98 -14.56
C GLU A 83 -10.78 -17.40 -14.52
N GLU A 84 -10.50 -16.49 -15.45
CA GLU A 84 -9.24 -15.77 -15.48
C GLU A 84 -9.30 -14.59 -14.49
N GLU A 85 -8.34 -14.57 -13.57
CA GLU A 85 -8.08 -13.42 -12.70
C GLU A 85 -6.80 -12.73 -13.17
N ILE A 86 -6.88 -11.42 -13.36
CA ILE A 86 -5.72 -10.58 -13.67
C ILE A 86 -5.37 -9.80 -12.41
N LEU A 87 -4.16 -10.03 -11.91
CA LEU A 87 -3.56 -9.28 -10.81
C LEU A 87 -2.49 -8.33 -11.36
N VAL A 88 -2.66 -7.05 -11.07
CA VAL A 88 -1.70 -5.98 -11.36
C VAL A 88 -1.17 -5.46 -10.04
N LEU A 89 0.15 -5.44 -9.88
CA LEU A 89 0.82 -4.82 -8.74
C LEU A 89 1.67 -3.66 -9.24
N GLY A 90 1.48 -2.48 -8.66
CA GLY A 90 2.35 -1.33 -8.80
C GLY A 90 3.11 -1.11 -7.50
N ALA A 91 4.42 -0.87 -7.60
CA ALA A 91 5.24 -0.50 -6.45
C ALA A 91 6.11 0.72 -6.78
N MET A 92 6.24 1.65 -5.83
CA MET A 92 7.13 2.81 -5.97
C MET A 92 7.71 3.25 -4.63
N LEU A 93 8.85 3.95 -4.66
CA LEU A 93 9.36 4.65 -3.50
C LEU A 93 8.67 6.01 -3.35
N ILE A 94 8.17 6.26 -2.15
CA ILE A 94 7.67 7.56 -1.72
C ILE A 94 8.69 8.16 -0.75
N PRO A 95 9.22 9.37 -1.03
CA PRO A 95 10.03 10.09 -0.08
C PRO A 95 9.16 10.57 1.08
N LEU A 96 9.61 10.31 2.30
CA LEU A 96 9.08 10.98 3.48
C LEU A 96 9.90 12.25 3.65
N ASP A 97 9.42 13.32 3.02
CA ASP A 97 10.01 14.64 3.16
C ASP A 97 9.32 15.39 4.31
N ILE A 98 10.01 15.46 5.45
CA ILE A 98 9.50 16.15 6.64
C ILE A 98 9.29 17.65 6.39
N GLU A 99 10.01 18.25 5.45
CA GLU A 99 9.85 19.67 5.10
C GLU A 99 8.48 19.92 4.45
N MET A 100 7.88 18.90 3.83
CA MET A 100 6.55 18.95 3.22
C MET A 100 5.40 18.75 4.22
N LYS A 101 5.69 18.44 5.48
CA LYS A 101 4.68 18.15 6.52
C LYS A 101 3.67 19.29 6.68
N ASP A 102 4.12 20.54 6.79
CA ASP A 102 3.22 21.68 6.97
C ASP A 102 2.39 21.95 5.72
N HIS A 103 2.95 21.70 4.53
CA HIS A 103 2.20 21.75 3.27
C HIS A 103 1.09 20.68 3.20
N TYR A 104 1.36 19.45 3.64
CA TYR A 104 0.34 18.40 3.71
C TYR A 104 -0.77 18.72 4.69
N ILE A 105 -0.46 19.33 5.84
CA ILE A 105 -1.46 19.80 6.79
C ILE A 105 -2.35 20.86 6.14
N ASP A 106 -1.76 21.86 5.46
CA ASP A 106 -2.48 22.92 4.77
C ASP A 106 -3.41 22.37 3.67
N LEU A 107 -2.97 21.39 2.87
CA LEU A 107 -3.82 20.71 1.88
C LEU A 107 -5.04 20.02 2.52
N ILE A 108 -4.84 19.36 3.66
CA ILE A 108 -5.92 18.68 4.39
C ILE A 108 -6.91 19.69 4.96
N GLU A 109 -6.43 20.76 5.58
CA GLU A 109 -7.27 21.81 6.19
C GLU A 109 -8.09 22.58 5.14
N LYS A 110 -7.52 22.80 3.96
CA LYS A 110 -8.23 23.41 2.81
C LYS A 110 -9.18 22.45 2.09
N GLY A 111 -9.13 21.15 2.39
CA GLY A 111 -9.88 20.12 1.67
C GLY A 111 -9.40 19.92 0.23
N GLU A 112 -8.16 20.30 -0.09
CA GLU A 112 -7.53 20.19 -1.41
C GLU A 112 -6.85 18.82 -1.60
N THR A 113 -7.28 17.81 -0.83
CA THR A 113 -6.82 16.44 -1.01
C THR A 113 -7.45 15.84 -2.26
N PHE A 114 -6.64 15.43 -3.25
CA PHE A 114 -7.15 14.76 -4.43
C PHE A 114 -7.90 13.47 -4.05
N ASP A 115 -9.09 13.23 -4.61
CA ASP A 115 -9.95 12.07 -4.31
C ASP A 115 -9.21 10.72 -4.42
N GLN A 116 -8.24 10.63 -5.35
CA GLN A 116 -7.41 9.45 -5.57
C GLN A 116 -6.43 9.14 -4.43
N TRP A 117 -6.20 10.11 -3.53
CA TRP A 117 -5.32 10.04 -2.36
C TRP A 117 -6.09 10.25 -1.06
N ASN A 118 -7.41 10.03 -1.07
CA ASN A 118 -8.25 10.29 0.09
C ASN A 118 -7.79 9.46 1.31
N GLY A 119 -7.25 10.14 2.34
CA GLY A 119 -6.65 9.55 3.53
C GLY A 119 -5.19 9.06 3.37
N GLU A 120 -4.63 9.09 2.16
CA GLU A 120 -3.24 8.74 1.87
C GLU A 120 -2.27 9.77 2.46
N ILE A 121 -2.58 11.06 2.32
CA ILE A 121 -1.77 12.16 2.86
C ILE A 121 -1.76 12.12 4.40
N GLU A 122 -2.92 11.89 5.04
CA GLU A 122 -3.02 11.67 6.48
C GLU A 122 -2.15 10.50 6.93
N TYR A 123 -2.13 9.40 6.18
CA TYR A 123 -1.29 8.26 6.52
C TYR A 123 0.21 8.57 6.37
N LEU A 124 0.61 9.30 5.31
CA LEU A 124 1.99 9.77 5.14
C LEU A 124 2.41 10.68 6.30
N LEU A 125 1.53 11.58 6.76
CA LEU A 125 1.77 12.40 7.95
C LEU A 125 1.96 11.55 9.19
N GLY A 126 1.12 10.54 9.41
CA GLY A 126 1.30 9.59 10.52
C GLY A 126 2.67 8.93 10.51
N MET A 127 3.14 8.50 9.32
CA MET A 127 4.48 7.94 9.17
C MET A 127 5.60 8.96 9.41
N MET A 128 5.44 10.23 8.99
CA MET A 128 6.41 11.29 9.29
C MET A 128 6.52 11.54 10.79
N TYR A 129 5.39 11.60 11.50
CA TYR A 129 5.38 11.78 12.95
C TYR A 129 6.03 10.59 13.68
N GLU A 130 5.73 9.36 13.26
CA GLU A 130 6.30 8.15 13.87
C GLU A 130 7.80 7.98 13.55
N LEU A 131 8.19 8.17 12.30
CA LEU A 131 9.52 7.82 11.82
C LEU A 131 10.54 8.94 12.01
N ASP A 132 10.17 10.19 11.77
CA ASP A 132 11.07 11.34 11.79
C ASP A 132 10.94 12.14 13.07
N LEU A 133 9.73 12.54 13.44
CA LEU A 133 9.50 13.40 14.61
C LEU A 133 9.47 12.65 15.94
N LYS A 134 9.30 11.32 15.91
CA LYS A 134 9.20 10.45 17.09
C LYS A 134 8.06 10.84 18.04
N ASP A 135 6.92 11.22 17.47
CA ASP A 135 5.69 11.54 18.19
C ASP A 135 4.59 10.52 17.87
N ASP A 136 4.54 9.46 18.68
CA ASP A 136 3.57 8.37 18.51
C ASP A 136 2.12 8.82 18.74
N SER A 137 1.91 9.87 19.54
CA SER A 137 0.56 10.38 19.82
C SER A 137 -0.01 11.04 18.57
N LEU A 138 0.73 11.99 18.00
CA LEU A 138 0.31 12.65 16.76
C LEU A 138 0.29 11.67 15.59
N ALA A 139 1.23 10.73 15.51
CA ALA A 139 1.20 9.67 14.51
C ALA A 139 -0.14 8.89 14.53
N ASN A 140 -0.59 8.48 15.72
CA ASN A 140 -1.85 7.77 15.89
C ASN A 140 -3.06 8.63 15.52
N GLU A 141 -3.07 9.92 15.87
CA GLU A 141 -4.14 10.83 15.46
C GLU A 141 -4.27 10.90 13.93
N TRP A 142 -3.14 11.03 13.22
CA TRP A 142 -3.12 11.05 11.76
C TRP A 142 -3.55 9.72 11.15
N TYR A 143 -3.11 8.59 11.72
CA TYR A 143 -3.59 7.27 11.29
C TYR A 143 -5.10 7.08 11.48
N ILE A 144 -5.67 7.62 12.55
CA ILE A 144 -7.13 7.60 12.77
C ILE A 144 -7.84 8.47 11.72
N LYS A 145 -7.34 9.67 11.43
CA LYS A 145 -7.92 10.54 10.37
C LYS A 145 -7.90 9.85 9.00
N ALA A 146 -6.80 9.18 8.65
CA ALA A 146 -6.71 8.38 7.44
C ALA A 146 -7.81 7.30 7.41
N LYS A 147 -7.91 6.53 8.50
CA LYS A 147 -8.92 5.47 8.66
C LYS A 147 -10.36 6.00 8.50
N ASP A 148 -10.68 7.15 9.10
CA ASP A 148 -12.01 7.76 9.04
C ASP A 148 -12.38 8.22 7.62
N LYS A 149 -11.38 8.63 6.82
CA LYS A 149 -11.53 8.87 5.38
C LYS A 149 -11.71 7.59 4.56
N LYS A 150 -11.88 6.45 5.22
CA LYS A 150 -11.92 5.11 4.61
C LYS A 150 -10.65 4.80 3.83
N PHE A 151 -9.54 5.46 4.14
CA PHE A 151 -8.20 4.94 3.88
C PHE A 151 -7.92 3.82 4.87
N ASN A 152 -8.80 2.84 4.84
CA ASN A 152 -8.52 1.59 5.48
C ASN A 152 -7.61 0.84 4.51
N PHE A 153 -6.50 0.35 5.05
CA PHE A 153 -5.79 -0.83 4.52
C PHE A 153 -6.75 -2.03 4.25
N SER A 154 -8.01 -1.92 4.68
CA SER A 154 -9.09 -2.89 4.53
C SER A 154 -9.73 -2.94 3.14
N LEU A 155 -9.07 -3.65 2.23
CA LEU A 155 -9.70 -4.87 1.69
C LEU A 155 -9.27 -6.13 2.50
N LEU A 156 -8.58 -5.93 3.62
CA LEU A 156 -8.26 -6.85 4.72
C LEU A 156 -9.44 -7.42 5.54
N ASN A 157 -10.71 -7.20 5.18
CA ASN A 157 -11.83 -8.01 5.68
C ASN A 157 -12.47 -8.72 4.48
N MET A 158 -12.12 -9.99 4.22
CA MET A 158 -12.78 -11.17 4.76
C MET A 158 -14.30 -11.08 4.55
N ASP A 159 -14.84 -11.91 3.67
CA ASP A 159 -15.40 -13.19 4.13
C ASP A 159 -16.13 -13.02 5.47
N LYS A 160 -17.25 -12.29 5.43
CA LYS A 160 -18.40 -12.64 6.27
C LYS A 160 -19.19 -13.72 5.53
N VAL A 161 -18.62 -14.93 5.53
CA VAL A 161 -19.35 -16.18 5.67
C VAL A 161 -18.67 -16.94 6.81
N CYS A 162 -19.02 -16.56 8.03
CA CYS A 162 -19.45 -17.41 9.12
C CYS A 162 -20.38 -16.57 10.00
#